data_AF-A0A1G8GK35-F1
#
_entry.id   AF-A0A1G8GK35-F1
#
_cell.length_a   1.000
_cell.length_b   1.000
_cell.length_c   1.000
_cell.angle_alpha   90.00
_cell.angle_beta   90.00
_cell.angle_gamma   90.00
#
_symmetry.space_group_name_H-M   'P 1'
#
loop_
_entity.id
_entity.type
_entity.pdbx_description
1 polymer ?
#
loop_
_entity_poly.entity_id
_entity_poly.type
_entity_poly.pdbx_seq_one_letter_code
_entity_poly.pdbx_strand_id
1 'polypeptide(L)'
;MTTIDATLDGLLHDLQRMIGAVDDWHAATPCAEWDAGALVDHLVVDLRNFAAGMRGEEVDWAAATATNDDRAAAFAEAADDLRAAYADGLDAQVDWQLGELATHAWDLAAATGTSTSDLDPAAAERGLAFVSANLTDERRGSAFAPAVEPAADADAYGRLAAFAGRSA
;
A
#
# COMPACT_ATOMS: atom_id res chain seq x y z
N MET A 1 -0.04 -18.58 18.77
CA MET A 1 -0.56 -17.28 18.32
C MET A 1 0.35 -16.83 17.21
N THR A 2 -0.13 -16.89 15.97
CA THR A 2 0.58 -16.27 14.87
C THR A 2 0.38 -14.77 15.06
N THR A 3 1.47 -14.02 15.16
CA THR A 3 1.42 -12.56 15.17
C THR A 3 1.61 -12.06 13.75
N ILE A 4 1.08 -10.88 13.44
CA ILE A 4 1.35 -10.20 12.17
C ILE A 4 2.86 -10.16 11.90
N ASP A 5 3.23 -10.25 10.62
CA ASP A 5 4.60 -10.09 10.17
C ASP A 5 5.13 -8.71 10.60
N ALA A 6 6.33 -8.68 11.19
CA ALA A 6 6.89 -7.46 11.77
C ALA A 6 7.16 -6.36 10.73
N THR A 7 7.52 -6.73 9.50
CA THR A 7 7.73 -5.76 8.41
C THR A 7 6.40 -5.14 7.99
N LEU A 8 5.35 -5.96 7.85
CA LEU A 8 4.01 -5.47 7.53
C LEU A 8 3.47 -4.56 8.65
N ASP A 9 3.61 -4.97 9.90
CA ASP A 9 3.15 -4.17 11.04
C ASP A 9 3.91 -2.83 11.17
N GLY A 10 5.22 -2.83 10.89
CA GLY A 10 6.03 -1.62 10.79
C GLY A 10 5.50 -0.67 9.72
N LEU A 11 5.26 -1.17 8.51
CA LEU A 11 4.73 -0.36 7.40
C LEU A 11 3.34 0.22 7.71
N LEU A 12 2.47 -0.53 8.38
CA LEU A 12 1.15 -0.02 8.81
C LEU A 12 1.29 1.17 9.78
N HIS A 13 2.22 1.11 10.73
CA HIS A 13 2.49 2.24 11.63
C HIS A 13 3.06 3.45 10.89
N ASP A 14 3.94 3.22 9.91
CA ASP A 14 4.51 4.29 9.09
C ASP A 14 3.43 4.97 8.24
N LEU A 15 2.55 4.21 7.60
CA LEU A 15 1.41 4.74 6.86
C LEU A 15 0.45 5.51 7.77
N GLN A 16 0.14 5.01 8.97
CA GLN A 16 -0.66 5.76 9.96
C GLN A 16 -0.05 7.14 10.26
N ARG A 17 1.29 7.19 10.46
CA ARG A 17 2.02 8.44 10.71
C ARG A 17 1.95 9.38 9.51
N MET A 18 2.17 8.87 8.29
CA MET A 18 2.14 9.66 7.06
C MET A 18 0.75 10.22 6.78
N ILE A 19 -0.29 9.39 6.89
CA ILE A 19 -1.70 9.76 6.69
C ILE A 19 -2.12 10.83 7.71
N GLY A 20 -1.72 10.70 8.97
CA GLY A 20 -2.01 11.69 10.01
C GLY A 20 -1.33 13.05 9.80
N ALA A 21 -0.35 13.14 8.89
CA ALA A 21 0.36 14.37 8.55
C ALA A 21 -0.13 15.01 7.24
N VAL A 22 -1.09 14.39 6.53
CA VAL A 22 -1.64 14.95 5.28
C VAL A 22 -2.43 16.22 5.57
N ASP A 23 -2.07 17.31 4.89
CA ASP A 23 -2.69 18.63 4.99
C ASP A 23 -3.50 19.00 3.73
N ASP A 24 -3.14 18.45 2.56
CA ASP A 24 -3.89 18.59 1.30
C ASP A 24 -4.33 17.23 0.75
N TRP A 25 -5.62 16.91 0.93
CA TRP A 25 -6.23 15.69 0.39
C TRP A 25 -6.44 15.71 -1.13
N HIS A 26 -6.31 16.87 -1.77
CA HIS A 26 -6.43 17.01 -3.23
C HIS A 26 -5.08 17.04 -3.95
N ALA A 27 -3.98 16.84 -3.21
CA ALA A 27 -2.66 16.72 -3.80
C ALA A 27 -2.62 15.57 -4.81
N ALA A 28 -2.12 15.85 -6.01
CA ALA A 28 -1.98 14.85 -7.07
C ALA A 28 -0.96 13.78 -6.66
N THR A 29 -1.29 12.51 -6.89
CA THR A 29 -0.38 11.40 -6.65
C THR A 29 0.25 10.90 -7.97
N PRO A 30 1.39 10.21 -7.92
CA PRO A 30 1.93 9.51 -9.08
C PRO A 30 1.03 8.37 -9.60
N CYS A 31 0.10 7.88 -8.77
CA CYS A 31 -1.02 7.07 -9.23
C CYS A 31 -2.06 7.98 -9.89
N ALA A 32 -1.95 8.18 -11.20
CA ALA A 32 -2.65 9.24 -11.94
C ALA A 32 -4.19 9.26 -11.81
N GLU A 33 -4.81 8.17 -11.34
CA GLU A 33 -6.25 8.09 -11.11
C GLU A 33 -6.68 8.74 -9.79
N TRP A 34 -5.75 8.94 -8.84
CA TRP A 34 -6.06 9.31 -7.46
C TRP A 34 -5.32 10.57 -6.99
N ASP A 35 -6.06 11.43 -6.29
CA ASP A 35 -5.48 12.38 -5.35
C ASP A 35 -5.17 11.68 -4.01
N ALA A 36 -4.50 12.38 -3.09
CA ALA A 36 -4.10 11.81 -1.80
C ALA A 36 -5.30 11.27 -1.01
N GLY A 37 -6.46 11.93 -1.09
CA GLY A 37 -7.70 11.50 -0.45
C GLY A 37 -8.22 10.19 -1.02
N ALA A 38 -8.32 10.08 -2.34
CA ALA A 38 -8.75 8.85 -3.01
C ALA A 38 -7.78 7.68 -2.79
N LEU A 39 -6.47 7.96 -2.76
CA LEU A 39 -5.44 6.97 -2.47
C LEU A 39 -5.61 6.39 -1.06
N VAL A 40 -5.80 7.25 -0.05
CA VAL A 40 -5.99 6.76 1.33
C VAL A 40 -7.32 6.05 1.52
N ASP A 41 -8.38 6.50 0.86
CA ASP A 41 -9.66 5.77 0.86
C ASP A 41 -9.50 4.36 0.23
N HIS A 42 -8.69 4.22 -0.82
CA HIS A 42 -8.36 2.93 -1.41
C HIS A 42 -7.62 2.03 -0.42
N LEU A 43 -6.59 2.55 0.26
CA LEU A 43 -5.86 1.79 1.28
C LEU A 43 -6.77 1.28 2.41
N VAL A 44 -7.73 2.09 2.86
CA VAL A 44 -8.71 1.70 3.88
C VAL A 44 -9.55 0.51 3.38
N VAL A 45 -10.03 0.56 2.14
CA VAL A 45 -10.82 -0.52 1.54
C VAL A 45 -9.97 -1.77 1.35
N ASP A 46 -8.73 -1.63 0.91
CA ASP A 46 -7.81 -2.76 0.70
C ASP A 46 -7.51 -3.51 1.99
N LEU A 47 -7.20 -2.79 3.08
CA LEU A 47 -6.98 -3.42 4.40
C LEU A 47 -8.22 -4.19 4.88
N ARG A 48 -9.42 -3.62 4.72
CA ARG A 48 -10.70 -4.27 5.07
C ARG A 48 -10.94 -5.52 4.22
N ASN A 49 -10.69 -5.42 2.91
CA ASN A 49 -10.84 -6.51 1.95
C ASN A 49 -9.84 -7.64 2.21
N PHE A 50 -8.58 -7.34 2.51
CA PHE A 50 -7.60 -8.34 2.92
C PHE A 50 -8.04 -9.06 4.19
N ALA A 51 -8.47 -8.32 5.22
CA ALA A 51 -8.95 -8.92 6.47
C ALA A 51 -10.19 -9.81 6.25
N ALA A 52 -11.15 -9.37 5.42
CA ALA A 52 -12.33 -10.15 5.04
C ALA A 52 -11.95 -11.42 4.26
N GLY A 53 -11.07 -11.31 3.27
CA GLY A 53 -10.56 -12.44 2.50
C GLY A 53 -9.82 -13.46 3.36
N MET A 54 -9.02 -13.00 4.33
CA MET A 54 -8.37 -13.86 5.34
C MET A 54 -9.41 -14.66 6.15
N ARG A 55 -10.57 -14.06 6.45
CA ARG A 55 -11.69 -14.73 7.13
C ARG A 55 -12.51 -15.65 6.22
N GLY A 56 -12.17 -15.74 4.93
CA GLY A 56 -12.90 -16.53 3.93
C GLY A 56 -14.22 -15.90 3.49
N GLU A 57 -14.39 -14.60 3.72
CA GLU A 57 -15.54 -13.83 3.24
C GLU A 57 -15.42 -13.56 1.73
N GLU A 58 -16.56 -13.41 1.05
CA GLU A 58 -16.59 -13.00 -0.35
C GLU A 58 -16.29 -11.50 -0.47
N VAL A 59 -15.29 -11.15 -1.28
CA VAL A 59 -14.84 -9.78 -1.48
C VAL A 59 -15.08 -9.36 -2.93
N ASP A 60 -15.84 -8.28 -3.11
CA ASP A 60 -15.98 -7.63 -4.41
C ASP A 60 -14.85 -6.61 -4.63
N TRP A 61 -13.77 -7.07 -5.24
CA TRP A 61 -12.61 -6.24 -5.58
C TRP A 61 -12.88 -5.19 -6.66
N ALA A 62 -14.05 -5.24 -7.31
CA ALA A 62 -14.48 -4.25 -8.30
C ALA A 62 -15.45 -3.20 -7.72
N ALA A 63 -15.82 -3.32 -6.44
CA ALA A 63 -16.68 -2.36 -5.78
C ALA A 63 -16.02 -0.97 -5.73
N ALA A 64 -16.83 0.08 -5.85
CA ALA A 64 -16.34 1.45 -5.76
C ALA A 64 -15.79 1.74 -4.36
N THR A 65 -14.64 2.41 -4.30
CA THR A 65 -14.01 2.86 -3.06
C THR A 65 -14.92 3.85 -2.33
N ALA A 66 -15.27 3.54 -1.08
CA ALA A 66 -16.05 4.44 -0.24
C ALA A 66 -15.17 5.58 0.30
N THR A 67 -15.68 6.81 0.23
CA THR A 67 -15.04 7.99 0.82
C THR A 67 -15.20 8.00 2.34
N ASN A 68 -14.14 8.33 3.08
CA ASN A 68 -14.18 8.48 4.54
C ASN A 68 -14.09 9.97 4.94
N ASP A 69 -14.92 10.39 5.90
CA ASP A 69 -14.89 11.75 6.46
C ASP A 69 -13.61 11.98 7.28
N ASP A 70 -13.22 10.98 8.09
CA ASP A 70 -11.96 10.95 8.82
C ASP A 70 -11.10 9.78 8.31
N ARG A 71 -10.25 10.08 7.32
CA ARG A 71 -9.37 9.10 6.67
C ARG A 71 -8.31 8.54 7.60
N ALA A 72 -7.81 9.35 8.52
CA ALA A 72 -6.78 8.91 9.47
C ALA A 72 -7.36 7.90 10.47
N ALA A 73 -8.54 8.19 11.03
CA ALA A 73 -9.25 7.25 11.89
C ALA A 73 -9.65 5.98 11.13
N ALA A 74 -10.21 6.12 9.92
CA ALA A 74 -10.64 4.97 9.13
C ALA A 74 -9.48 4.03 8.75
N PHE A 75 -8.31 4.58 8.41
CA PHE A 75 -7.12 3.77 8.14
C PHE A 75 -6.63 3.05 9.41
N ALA A 76 -6.64 3.74 10.56
CA ALA A 76 -6.24 3.12 11.82
C ALA A 76 -7.16 1.95 12.23
N GLU A 77 -8.47 2.11 12.10
CA GLU A 77 -9.44 1.05 12.34
C GLU A 77 -9.22 -0.14 11.39
N ALA A 78 -9.03 0.12 10.09
CA ALA A 78 -8.79 -0.93 9.11
C ALA A 78 -7.46 -1.68 9.35
N ALA A 79 -6.42 -0.98 9.79
CA ALA A 79 -5.14 -1.59 10.17
C ALA A 79 -5.30 -2.49 11.40
N ASP A 80 -6.10 -2.08 12.39
CA ASP A 80 -6.39 -2.89 13.58
C ASP A 80 -7.20 -4.15 13.24
N ASP A 81 -8.17 -4.04 12.33
CA ASP A 81 -8.92 -5.20 11.82
C ASP A 81 -8.00 -6.20 11.11
N LEU A 82 -7.05 -5.72 10.30
CA LEU A 82 -6.06 -6.58 9.65
C LEU A 82 -5.15 -7.26 10.69
N ARG A 83 -4.64 -6.53 11.68
CA ARG A 83 -3.84 -7.09 12.78
C ARG A 83 -4.60 -8.18 13.54
N ALA A 84 -5.89 -7.97 13.80
CA ALA A 84 -6.74 -8.94 14.47
C ALA A 84 -6.88 -10.23 13.62
N ALA A 85 -7.08 -10.10 12.31
CA ALA A 85 -7.14 -11.24 11.40
C ALA A 85 -5.86 -12.10 11.43
N TYR A 86 -4.68 -11.48 11.52
CA TYR A 86 -3.42 -12.21 11.72
C TYR A 86 -3.35 -12.90 13.08
N ALA A 87 -3.80 -12.24 14.15
CA ALA A 87 -3.77 -12.80 15.50
C ALA A 87 -4.62 -14.08 15.63
N ASP A 88 -5.68 -14.20 14.82
CA ASP A 88 -6.53 -15.38 14.70
C ASP A 88 -5.87 -16.53 13.90
N GLY A 89 -4.68 -16.31 13.33
CA GLY A 89 -3.89 -17.32 12.63
C GLY A 89 -4.35 -17.60 11.20
N LEU A 90 -5.02 -16.64 10.57
CA LEU A 90 -5.51 -16.75 9.21
C LEU A 90 -4.35 -16.64 8.20
N ASP A 91 -4.44 -17.38 7.09
CA ASP A 91 -3.43 -17.38 6.04
C ASP A 91 -3.45 -16.08 5.26
N ALA A 92 -2.27 -15.56 4.91
CA ALA A 92 -2.14 -14.26 4.28
C ALA A 92 -0.97 -14.22 3.30
N GLN A 93 -1.16 -13.48 2.21
CA GLN A 93 -0.09 -13.17 1.26
C GLN A 93 0.63 -11.89 1.72
N VAL A 94 1.44 -12.02 2.78
CA VAL A 94 2.16 -10.89 3.40
C VAL A 94 2.96 -10.09 2.37
N ASP A 95 3.75 -10.76 1.53
CA ASP A 95 4.62 -10.04 0.59
C ASP A 95 3.84 -9.37 -0.57
N TRP A 96 2.64 -9.87 -0.89
CA TRP A 96 1.71 -9.17 -1.79
C TRP A 96 1.20 -7.88 -1.15
N GLN A 97 0.75 -7.93 0.11
CA GLN A 97 0.31 -6.75 0.86
C GLN A 97 1.43 -5.73 1.01
N LEU A 98 2.67 -6.19 1.28
CA LEU A 98 3.84 -5.30 1.31
C LEU A 98 4.06 -4.61 -0.04
N GLY A 99 3.88 -5.30 -1.17
CA GLY A 99 4.02 -4.70 -2.49
C GLY A 99 3.02 -3.58 -2.76
N GLU A 100 1.75 -3.78 -2.41
CA GLU A 100 0.70 -2.76 -2.57
C GLU A 100 0.93 -1.58 -1.61
N LEU A 101 0.99 -1.83 -0.30
CA LEU A 101 1.12 -0.80 0.72
C LEU A 101 2.41 0.01 0.56
N ALA A 102 3.54 -0.62 0.22
CA ALA A 102 4.81 0.10 0.04
C ALA A 102 4.82 0.93 -1.24
N THR A 103 4.17 0.47 -2.32
CA THR A 103 4.01 1.29 -3.53
C THR A 103 3.21 2.56 -3.21
N HIS A 104 2.13 2.42 -2.46
CA HIS A 104 1.29 3.56 -2.12
C HIS A 104 1.83 4.44 -0.98
N ALA A 105 2.70 3.91 -0.12
CA ALA A 105 3.52 4.74 0.77
C ALA A 105 4.41 5.69 -0.06
N TRP A 106 5.03 5.19 -1.14
CA TRP A 106 5.80 6.04 -2.04
C TRP A 106 4.93 7.08 -2.77
N ASP A 107 3.76 6.67 -3.28
CA ASP A 107 2.83 7.58 -3.94
C ASP A 107 2.38 8.72 -2.99
N LEU A 108 2.08 8.39 -1.72
CA LEU A 108 1.68 9.37 -0.70
C LEU A 108 2.85 10.29 -0.30
N ALA A 109 4.06 9.74 -0.18
CA ALA A 109 5.26 10.53 0.09
C ALA A 109 5.50 11.57 -1.01
N ALA A 110 5.39 11.17 -2.27
CA ALA A 110 5.51 12.06 -3.41
C ALA A 110 4.43 13.15 -3.42
N ALA A 111 3.17 12.79 -3.15
CA ALA A 111 2.05 13.74 -3.13
C ALA A 111 2.17 14.80 -2.01
N THR A 112 2.74 14.41 -0.87
CA THR A 112 2.90 15.29 0.31
C THR A 112 4.25 16.00 0.37
N GLY A 113 5.15 15.76 -0.59
CA GLY A 113 6.52 16.29 -0.58
C GLY A 113 7.36 15.76 0.59
N THR A 114 7.04 14.58 1.12
CA THR A 114 7.80 13.89 2.15
C THR A 114 8.73 12.83 1.54
N SER A 115 9.47 12.09 2.38
CA SER A 115 10.47 11.10 1.94
C SER A 115 10.19 9.73 2.53
N THR A 116 10.47 8.67 1.76
CA THR A 116 10.46 7.27 2.20
C THR A 116 11.78 6.84 2.85
N SER A 117 12.79 7.72 2.93
CA SER A 117 14.14 7.41 3.44
C SER A 117 14.19 6.93 4.89
N ASP A 118 13.18 7.30 5.70
CA ASP A 118 13.09 6.95 7.11
C ASP A 118 12.27 5.66 7.33
N LEU A 119 11.67 5.10 6.28
CA LEU A 119 10.89 3.85 6.35
C LEU A 119 11.81 2.63 6.29
N ASP A 120 11.36 1.50 6.85
CA ASP A 120 12.11 0.24 6.73
C ASP A 120 12.15 -0.20 5.25
N PRO A 121 13.34 -0.30 4.62
CA PRO A 121 13.46 -0.72 3.23
C PRO A 121 12.99 -2.16 2.99
N ALA A 122 12.97 -3.02 4.03
CA ALA A 122 12.58 -4.43 3.90
C ALA A 122 11.16 -4.59 3.36
N ALA A 123 10.25 -3.66 3.66
CA ALA A 123 8.88 -3.69 3.16
C ALA A 123 8.85 -3.58 1.62
N ALA A 124 9.51 -2.56 1.08
CA ALA A 124 9.59 -2.34 -0.36
C ALA A 124 10.42 -3.42 -1.07
N GLU A 125 11.50 -3.92 -0.45
CA GLU A 125 12.33 -4.99 -1.02
C GLU A 125 11.56 -6.31 -1.15
N ARG A 126 10.83 -6.72 -0.10
CA ARG A 126 9.99 -7.92 -0.13
C ARG A 126 8.83 -7.79 -1.10
N GLY A 127 8.16 -6.63 -1.08
CA GLY A 127 7.10 -6.31 -2.03
C GLY A 127 7.59 -6.38 -3.48
N LEU A 128 8.73 -5.75 -3.79
CA LEU A 128 9.33 -5.80 -5.12
C LEU A 128 9.71 -7.23 -5.52
N ALA A 129 10.34 -8.00 -4.64
CA ALA A 129 10.70 -9.38 -4.92
C ALA A 129 9.46 -10.24 -5.25
N PHE A 130 8.38 -10.08 -4.49
CA PHE A 130 7.14 -10.82 -4.73
C PHE A 130 6.44 -10.38 -6.01
N VAL A 131 6.21 -9.09 -6.19
CA VAL A 131 5.46 -8.57 -7.34
C VAL A 131 6.23 -8.85 -8.63
N SER A 132 7.54 -8.61 -8.67
CA SER A 132 8.35 -8.89 -9.87
C SER A 132 8.44 -10.37 -10.24
N ALA A 133 8.36 -11.28 -9.26
CA ALA A 133 8.34 -12.72 -9.51
C ALA A 133 6.98 -13.23 -10.03
N ASN A 134 5.88 -12.55 -9.72
CA ASN A 134 4.52 -13.03 -9.98
C ASN A 134 3.76 -12.23 -11.04
N LEU A 135 4.20 -11.00 -11.34
CA LEU A 135 3.59 -10.10 -12.32
C LEU A 135 4.28 -10.23 -13.68
N THR A 136 3.57 -10.83 -14.64
CA THR A 136 3.98 -10.78 -16.05
C THR A 136 3.52 -9.49 -16.70
N ASP A 137 4.12 -9.09 -17.82
CA ASP A 137 3.70 -7.88 -18.55
C ASP A 137 2.22 -7.92 -18.97
N GLU A 138 1.69 -9.10 -19.29
CA GLU A 138 0.27 -9.27 -19.63
C GLU A 138 -0.66 -9.16 -18.41
N ARG A 139 -0.13 -9.36 -17.20
CA ARG A 139 -0.88 -9.31 -15.93
C ARG A 139 -0.87 -7.95 -15.26
N ARG A 140 -0.14 -6.97 -15.81
CA ARG A 140 -0.06 -5.60 -15.28
C ARG A 140 -1.43 -4.90 -15.22
N GLY A 141 -2.32 -5.17 -16.19
CA GLY A 141 -3.68 -4.62 -16.21
C GLY A 141 -3.70 -3.09 -16.17
N SER A 142 -4.72 -2.50 -15.53
CA SER A 142 -4.78 -1.05 -15.25
C SER A 142 -4.06 -0.67 -13.95
N ALA A 143 -3.84 -1.62 -13.03
CA ALA A 143 -3.24 -1.35 -11.72
C ALA A 143 -1.75 -1.01 -11.80
N PHE A 144 -1.02 -1.63 -12.74
CA PHE A 144 0.40 -1.38 -12.95
C PHE A 144 0.65 -0.80 -14.34
N ALA A 145 1.30 0.36 -14.39
CA ALA A 145 1.79 0.91 -15.64
C ALA A 145 3.03 0.11 -16.12
N PRO A 146 3.48 0.29 -17.38
CA PRO A 146 4.75 -0.26 -17.82
C PRO A 146 5.88 0.17 -16.87
N ALA A 147 6.72 -0.78 -16.46
CA ALA A 147 7.87 -0.47 -15.60
C ALA A 147 8.78 0.57 -16.26
N VAL A 148 9.32 1.47 -15.46
CA VAL A 148 10.29 2.48 -15.88
C VAL A 148 11.64 2.22 -15.22
N GLU A 149 12.70 2.80 -15.79
CA GLU A 149 14.02 2.75 -15.16
C GLU A 149 13.99 3.58 -13.86
N PRO A 150 14.37 3.01 -12.71
CA PRO A 150 14.47 3.77 -11.47
C PRO A 150 15.58 4.83 -11.58
N ALA A 151 15.43 5.92 -10.83
CA ALA A 151 16.52 6.89 -10.66
C ALA A 151 17.78 6.19 -10.12
N ALA A 152 18.96 6.69 -10.52
CA ALA A 152 20.24 6.07 -10.16
C ALA A 152 20.47 6.00 -8.63
N ASP A 153 19.85 6.91 -7.89
CA ASP A 153 19.88 7.04 -6.43
C ASP A 153 18.55 6.64 -5.76
N ALA A 154 17.64 5.97 -6.49
CA ALA A 154 16.37 5.52 -5.93
C ALA A 154 16.59 4.57 -4.74
N ASP A 155 15.87 4.83 -3.64
CA ASP A 155 15.80 3.95 -2.49
C ASP A 155 14.99 2.67 -2.81
N ALA A 156 14.71 1.84 -1.80
CA ALA A 156 13.94 0.60 -2.02
C ALA A 156 12.51 0.90 -2.51
N TYR A 157 11.86 1.93 -1.96
CA TYR A 157 10.50 2.34 -2.31
C TYR A 157 10.44 2.92 -3.73
N GLY A 158 11.39 3.77 -4.11
CA GLY A 158 11.49 4.32 -5.46
C GLY A 158 11.74 3.23 -6.52
N ARG A 159 12.49 2.17 -6.20
CA ARG A 159 12.68 1.02 -7.10
C ARG A 159 11.39 0.20 -7.27
N LEU A 160 10.64 -0.02 -6.17
CA LEU A 160 9.33 -0.64 -6.24
C LEU A 160 8.34 0.21 -7.06
N ALA A 161 8.29 1.51 -6.81
CA ALA A 161 7.44 2.44 -7.54
C ALA A 161 7.78 2.49 -9.05
N ALA A 162 9.07 2.51 -9.40
CA ALA A 162 9.52 2.42 -10.79
C ALA A 162 9.07 1.12 -11.47
N PHE A 163 9.12 -0.01 -10.75
CA PHE A 163 8.59 -1.28 -11.25
C PHE A 163 7.07 -1.23 -11.47
N ALA A 164 6.33 -0.50 -10.63
CA ALA A 164 4.90 -0.24 -10.78
C ALA A 164 4.58 0.79 -11.90
N GLY A 165 5.60 1.33 -12.56
CA GLY A 165 5.50 2.30 -13.65
C GLY A 165 5.27 3.72 -13.19
N ARG A 166 5.61 4.05 -11.94
CA ARG A 166 5.63 5.43 -11.44
C ARG A 166 6.92 6.12 -11.90
N SER A 167 6.79 7.29 -12.48
CA SER A 167 7.93 8.15 -12.82
C SER A 167 8.04 9.29 -11.80
N ALA A 168 9.21 9.42 -11.18
CA ALA A 168 9.58 10.61 -10.42
C ALA A 168 9.77 11.82 -11.36
#